data_AF-A0A3D9KX85-F1
#
_entry.id   AF-A0A3D9KX85-F1
#
_cell.length_a   1.000
_cell.length_b   1.000
_cell.length_c   1.000
_cell.angle_alpha   90.00
_cell.angle_beta   90.00
_cell.angle_gamma   90.00
#
_symmetry.space_group_name_H-M   'P 1'
#
loop_
_entity.id
_entity.type
_entity.pdbx_description
1 polymer ?
#
loop_
_entity_poly.entity_id
_entity_poly.type
_entity_poly.pdbx_seq_one_letter_code
_entity_poly.pdbx_strand_id
1 'polypeptide(L)' 'MDIQTEKYALIEYITQIKDMSLVDKLKQFVKANEQDFWDDLTESQRKEIRQGIDQLDRGEKFDYEDVMAKHR' A
#
# COMPACT_ATOMS: atom_id res chain seq x y z
N MET A 1 14.87 22.38 5.39
CA MET A 1 15.55 21.07 5.52
C MET A 1 16.14 20.73 4.17
N ASP A 2 17.41 20.34 4.15
CA ASP A 2 18.08 19.89 2.93
C ASP A 2 17.86 18.38 2.76
N ILE A 3 17.32 17.99 1.61
CA ILE A 3 16.98 16.59 1.31
C ILE A 3 18.23 15.70 1.29
N GLN A 4 19.40 16.23 0.91
CA GLN A 4 20.63 15.43 0.89
C GLN A 4 21.10 15.12 2.31
N THR A 5 21.09 16.13 3.19
CA THR A 5 21.38 15.95 4.62
C THR A 5 20.49 14.88 5.25
N GLU A 6 19.19 14.89 4.98
CA GLU A 6 18.25 13.89 5.50
C GLU A 6 18.55 12.47 4.98
N LYS A 7 18.91 12.35 3.69
CA LYS A 7 19.29 11.06 3.09
C LYS A 7 20.55 10.48 3.75
N TYR A 8 21.55 11.32 4.04
CA TYR A 8 22.76 10.86 4.71
C TYR A 8 22.49 10.39 6.14
N ALA A 9 21.66 11.10 6.91
CA ALA A 9 21.28 10.69 8.25
C ALA A 9 20.55 9.33 8.26
N LEU A 10 19.65 9.11 7.29
CA LEU A 10 18.97 7.83 7.12
C LEU A 10 19.94 6.68 6.78
N ILE A 11 20.90 6.92 5.88
CA ILE A 11 21.92 5.92 5.54
C ILE A 11 22.73 5.55 6.79
N GLU A 12 23.23 6.54 7.53
CA GLU A 12 24.00 6.31 8.76
C GLU A 12 23.20 5.48 9.77
N TYR A 13 21.94 5.84 10.03
CA TYR A 13 21.08 5.09 10.94
C TYR A 13 20.90 3.63 10.49
N ILE A 14 20.63 3.39 9.20
CA ILE A 14 20.44 2.04 8.67
C ILE A 14 21.69 1.19 8.86
N THR A 15 22.89 1.76 8.67
CA THR A 15 24.16 1.01 8.86
C THR A 15 24.40 0.57 10.31
N GLN A 16 23.75 1.22 11.28
CA GLN A 16 23.89 0.90 12.70
C GLN A 16 22.86 -0.13 13.19
N ILE A 17 21.86 -0.48 12.37
CA ILE A 17 20.83 -1.46 12.73
C ILE A 17 21.46 -2.85 12.86
N LYS A 18 21.26 -3.48 14.03
CA LYS A 18 21.71 -4.85 14.31
C LYS A 18 20.59 -5.89 14.17
N ASP A 19 19.35 -5.45 14.24
CA ASP A 19 18.17 -6.30 14.08
C ASP A 19 17.88 -6.54 12.60
N MET A 20 18.19 -7.73 12.12
CA MET A 20 17.93 -8.13 10.74
C MET A 20 16.45 -8.08 10.36
N SER A 21 15.53 -8.29 11.32
CA SER A 21 14.09 -8.21 11.05
C SER A 21 13.63 -6.79 10.69
N LEU A 22 14.28 -5.77 11.27
CA LEU A 22 14.02 -4.37 10.93
C LEU A 22 14.59 -4.02 9.55
N VAL A 23 15.78 -4.53 9.22
CA VAL A 23 16.37 -4.37 7.87
C VAL A 23 15.47 -4.96 6.80
N ASP A 24 14.89 -6.15 7.05
CA ASP A 24 14.00 -6.80 6.09
C ASP A 24 12.68 -6.04 5.90
N LYS A 25 12.11 -5.48 6.98
CA LYS A 25 10.92 -4.61 6.89
C LYS A 25 11.19 -3.35 6.08
N LEU A 26 12.34 -2.70 6.27
CA LEU A 26 12.73 -1.52 5.50
C LEU A 26 12.91 -1.85 4.01
N LYS A 27 13.53 -3.00 3.68
CA LYS A 27 13.64 -3.47 2.29
C LYS A 27 12.27 -3.69 1.65
N GLN A 28 11.34 -4.32 2.37
CA GLN A 28 9.98 -4.52 1.88
C GLN A 28 9.25 -3.20 1.67
N PHE A 29 9.39 -2.26 2.61
CA PHE A 29 8.82 -0.93 2.48
C PHE A 29 9.35 -0.20 1.24
N VAL A 30 10.67 -0.16 1.03
CA VAL A 30 11.25 0.47 -0.16
C VAL A 30 10.73 -0.18 -1.44
N LYS A 31 10.76 -1.52 -1.53
CA LYS A 31 10.23 -2.25 -2.70
C LYS A 31 8.75 -1.96 -2.98
N ALA A 32 7.92 -1.94 -1.94
CA ALA A 32 6.49 -1.64 -2.08
C ALA A 32 6.22 -0.18 -2.48
N ASN A 33 7.21 0.71 -2.36
CA ASN A 33 7.13 2.09 -2.83
C ASN A 33 7.90 2.31 -4.15
N GLU A 34 8.67 1.32 -4.62
CA GLU A 34 9.29 1.31 -5.96
C GLU A 34 8.31 0.84 -7.04
N GLN A 35 7.33 0.02 -6.67
CA GLN A 35 6.35 -0.56 -7.57
C GLN A 35 4.96 -0.39 -6.94
N ASP A 36 4.06 0.31 -7.64
CA ASP A 36 2.68 0.48 -7.19
C ASP A 36 2.00 -0.89 -7.23
N PHE A 37 1.26 -1.28 -6.18
CA PHE A 37 0.53 -2.55 -6.16
C PHE A 37 -0.42 -2.67 -7.37
N TRP A 38 -0.83 -1.53 -7.93
CA TRP A 38 -1.60 -1.45 -9.17
C TRP A 38 -0.93 -2.17 -10.36
N ASP A 39 0.40 -2.14 -10.42
CA ASP A 39 1.20 -2.77 -11.47
C ASP A 39 1.24 -4.30 -11.31
N ASP A 40 1.10 -4.80 -10.07
CA ASP A 40 1.11 -6.22 -9.73
C ASP A 40 -0.24 -6.92 -9.97
N LEU A 41 -1.32 -6.16 -10.21
CA LEU A 41 -2.64 -6.71 -10.47
C LEU A 41 -2.73 -7.36 -11.85
N THR A 42 -3.52 -8.42 -11.98
CA THR A 42 -3.92 -8.94 -13.29
C THR A 42 -4.87 -7.98 -14.00
N GLU A 43 -5.02 -8.10 -15.32
CA GLU A 43 -6.02 -7.32 -16.06
C GLU A 43 -7.45 -7.52 -15.52
N SER A 44 -7.79 -8.76 -15.12
CA SER A 44 -9.10 -9.06 -14.55
C SER A 44 -9.33 -8.32 -13.23
N GLN A 45 -8.35 -8.33 -12.33
CA GLN A 45 -8.43 -7.60 -11.05
C GLN A 45 -8.52 -6.10 -11.26
N ARG A 46 -7.73 -5.53 -12.18
CA ARG A 46 -7.84 -4.10 -12.53
C ARG A 46 -9.22 -3.76 -13.09
N LYS A 47 -9.81 -4.63 -13.91
CA LYS A 47 -11.16 -4.45 -14.47
C LYS A 47 -12.23 -4.50 -13.38
N GLU A 48 -12.16 -5.44 -12.45
CA GLU A 48 -13.08 -5.54 -11.31
C GLU A 48 -13.01 -4.31 -10.41
N ILE A 49 -11.81 -3.83 -10.09
CA ILE A 49 -11.64 -2.62 -9.28
C ILE A 49 -12.24 -1.40 -9.99
N ARG A 50 -11.96 -1.21 -11.29
CA ARG A 50 -12.56 -0.12 -12.08
C ARG A 50 -14.09 -0.20 -12.09
N GLN A 51 -14.64 -1.40 -12.28
CA GLN A 51 -16.08 -1.61 -12.21
C GLN A 51 -16.65 -1.22 -10.84
N GLY A 52 -15.98 -1.61 -9.75
CA GLY A 52 -16.38 -1.23 -8.40
C GLY A 52 -16.36 0.29 -8.18
N ILE A 53 -15.34 0.98 -8.68
CA ILE A 53 -15.26 2.46 -8.64
C ILE A 53 -16.44 3.07 -9.43
N ASP A 54 -16.69 2.61 -10.65
CA ASP A 54 -17.82 3.10 -11.46
C ASP A 54 -19.17 2.87 -10.78
N GLN A 55 -19.33 1.76 -10.05
CA GLN A 55 -20.52 1.47 -9.24
C GLN A 55 -20.66 2.46 -8.09
N LEU A 56 -19.58 2.72 -7.35
CA LEU A 56 -19.57 3.70 -6.26
C LEU A 56 -19.91 5.10 -6.75
N ASP A 57 -19.39 5.51 -7.91
CA ASP A 57 -19.67 6.81 -8.54
C ASP A 57 -21.14 6.94 -8.95
N ARG A 58 -21.78 5.84 -9.36
CA ARG A 58 -23.24 5.77 -9.61
C ARG A 58 -24.07 5.67 -8.32
N GLY A 59 -23.43 5.65 -7.15
CA GLY A 59 -24.10 5.51 -5.86
C GLY A 59 -24.57 4.09 -5.55
N GLU A 60 -24.13 3.09 -6.32
CA GLU A 60 -24.39 1.66 -6.08
C GLU A 60 -23.53 1.14 -4.92
N LYS A 61 -23.79 1.68 -3.72
CA LYS A 61 -23.09 1.32 -2.49
C LYS A 61 -24.07 0.94 -1.40
N PHE A 62 -23.62 0.07 -0.52
CA PHE A 62 -24.36 -0.35 0.65
C PHE A 62 -23.58 0.05 1.89
N ASP A 63 -24.29 0.33 2.99
CA ASP A 63 -23.63 0.48 4.28
C ASP A 63 -23.04 -0.87 4.72
N TYR A 64 -21.83 -0.82 5.26
CA TYR A 64 -21.13 -2.03 5.68
C TYR A 64 -21.88 -2.78 6.79
N GLU A 65 -22.42 -2.05 7.77
CA GLU A 65 -23.14 -2.65 8.90
C GLU A 65 -24.44 -3.31 8.41
N ASP A 66 -25.13 -2.70 7.44
CA ASP A 66 -26.35 -3.25 6.83
C ASP A 66 -26.09 -4.55 6.05
N VAL A 67 -24.93 -4.65 5.39
CA VAL A 67 -24.52 -5.88 4.69
C VAL A 67 -24.20 -6.97 5.71
N MET A 68 -23.40 -6.66 6.73
CA MET A 68 -22.96 -7.63 7.72
C MET A 68 -24.12 -8.16 8.58
N ALA A 69 -25.09 -7.31 8.92
CA ALA A 69 -26.28 -7.70 9.67
C ALA A 69 -27.13 -8.76 8.93
N LYS A 70 -27.08 -8.82 7.60
CA LYS A 70 -27.84 -9.80 6.78
C LYS A 70 -27.15 -11.15 6.63
N HIS A 71 -25.88 -11.27 7.02
CA HIS A 71 -25.05 -12.46 6.82
C HIS A 71 -24.51 -13.05 8.13
N ARG A 72 -25.02 -12.59 9.28
CA ARG A 72 -24.75 -13.15 10.61
C ARG A 72 -25.90 -14.01 11.11
#